data_AF-A0AA38TGA8-F1
#
_entry.id   AF-A0AA38TGA8-F1
#
_cell.length_a   1.000
_cell.length_b   1.000
_cell.length_c   1.000
_cell.angle_alpha   90.00
_cell.angle_beta   90.00
_cell.angle_gamma   90.00
#
_symmetry.space_group_name_H-M   'P 1'
#
loop_
_entity.id
_entity.type
_entity.pdbx_description
1 polymer ?
#
loop_
_entity_poly.entity_id
_entity_poly.type
_entity_poly.pdbx_seq_one_letter_code
_entity_poly.pdbx_strand_id
1 'polypeptide(L)'
;MGPVYKYPSNILFDATKMGNTLFVIELLRAYPTLTWMRNDDGVTIFHVAAMHRHLGIYNILYDIRARHAITSLIDVNGNTMLHLIGMTSKKMREETSRASLFMQRELLWFTIVAEIEKTISLN
;
A
#
# COMPACT_ATOMS: atom_id res chain seq x y z
N MET A 1 34.20 5.65 -4.50
CA MET A 1 32.84 5.11 -4.32
C MET A 1 31.94 5.79 -5.33
N GLY A 2 31.43 5.05 -6.31
CA GLY A 2 30.59 5.62 -7.38
C GLY A 2 29.22 6.06 -6.85
N PRO A 3 28.47 6.89 -7.59
CA PRO A 3 27.13 7.29 -7.19
C PRO A 3 26.27 6.04 -7.01
N VAL A 4 25.59 5.96 -5.86
CA VAL A 4 24.50 5.01 -5.66
C VAL A 4 23.40 5.43 -6.62
N TYR A 5 23.35 4.78 -7.78
CA TYR A 5 22.33 5.06 -8.77
C TYR A 5 20.96 4.76 -8.16
N LYS A 6 20.14 5.80 -8.01
CA LYS A 6 18.72 5.76 -7.63
C LYS A 6 17.92 5.18 -8.82
N TYR A 7 18.14 3.90 -9.17
CA TYR A 7 17.36 3.15 -10.17
C TYR A 7 15.99 2.74 -9.57
N PRO A 8 15.12 2.06 -10.34
CA PRO A 8 13.77 2.44 -10.82
C PRO A 8 12.68 2.58 -9.72
N SER A 9 13.06 2.76 -8.46
CA SER A 9 12.19 2.72 -7.29
C SER A 9 11.08 3.76 -7.29
N ASN A 10 11.16 4.84 -8.08
CA ASN A 10 10.02 5.72 -8.25
C ASN A 10 8.95 5.13 -9.16
N ILE A 11 9.29 4.50 -10.29
CA ILE A 11 8.26 4.18 -11.30
C ILE A 11 7.25 3.13 -10.83
N LEU A 12 7.71 2.12 -10.07
CA LEU A 12 6.82 1.11 -9.51
C LEU A 12 5.89 1.73 -8.45
N PHE A 13 6.43 2.60 -7.59
CA PHE A 13 5.65 3.26 -6.55
C PHE A 13 4.72 4.34 -7.11
N ASP A 14 5.14 5.08 -8.13
CA ASP A 14 4.35 6.05 -8.88
C ASP A 14 3.20 5.35 -9.60
N ALA A 15 3.49 4.25 -10.33
CA ALA A 15 2.46 3.44 -10.95
C ALA A 15 1.46 2.88 -9.92
N THR A 16 1.96 2.45 -8.76
CA THR A 16 1.11 1.99 -7.66
C THR A 16 0.22 3.11 -7.11
N LYS A 17 0.79 4.28 -6.87
CA LYS A 17 0.07 5.48 -6.40
C LYS A 17 -1.02 5.91 -7.37
N MET A 18 -0.75 5.80 -8.67
CA MET A 18 -1.70 6.13 -9.75
C MET A 18 -2.69 5.00 -10.05
N GLY A 19 -2.58 3.83 -9.41
CA GLY A 19 -3.50 2.70 -9.60
C GLY A 19 -3.30 1.94 -10.91
N ASN A 20 -2.12 2.04 -11.54
CA ASN A 20 -1.79 1.34 -12.78
C ASN A 20 -1.55 -0.16 -12.52
N THR A 21 -2.64 -0.87 -12.28
CA THR A 21 -2.66 -2.26 -11.82
C THR A 21 -1.98 -3.21 -12.82
N LEU A 22 -2.24 -3.04 -14.12
CA LEU A 22 -1.67 -3.88 -15.16
C LEU A 22 -0.13 -3.78 -15.18
N PHE A 23 0.40 -2.56 -15.15
CA PHE A 23 1.85 -2.36 -15.11
C PHE A 23 2.48 -2.99 -13.87
N VAL A 24 1.86 -2.80 -12.70
CA VAL A 24 2.36 -3.38 -11.45
C VAL A 24 2.37 -4.90 -11.51
N ILE A 25 1.30 -5.53 -11.99
CA ILE A 25 1.23 -7.00 -12.13
C ILE A 25 2.32 -7.52 -13.07
N GLU A 26 2.47 -6.93 -14.25
CA GLU A 26 3.48 -7.37 -15.22
C GLU A 26 4.90 -7.20 -14.68
N LEU A 27 5.16 -6.10 -13.97
CA LEU A 27 6.48 -5.86 -13.39
C LEU A 27 6.80 -6.83 -12.25
N LEU A 28 5.83 -7.15 -11.38
CA LEU A 28 6.02 -8.12 -10.30
C LEU A 28 6.16 -9.56 -10.83
N ARG A 29 5.50 -9.91 -11.95
CA ARG A 29 5.72 -11.19 -12.63
C ARG A 29 7.14 -11.32 -13.14
N ALA A 30 7.67 -10.27 -13.76
CA ALA A 30 9.04 -10.23 -14.26
C ALA A 30 10.08 -10.21 -13.13
N TYR A 31 9.79 -9.48 -12.04
CA TYR A 31 10.70 -9.30 -10.91
C TYR A 31 9.99 -9.48 -9.56
N PRO A 32 9.72 -10.73 -9.14
CA PRO A 32 8.97 -11.02 -7.91
C PRO A 32 9.59 -10.45 -6.63
N THR A 33 10.90 -10.23 -6.60
CA THR A 33 11.62 -9.66 -5.46
C THR A 33 11.22 -8.22 -5.15
N LEU A 34 10.64 -7.50 -6.12
CA LEU A 34 10.14 -6.13 -5.95
C LEU A 34 8.98 -6.03 -4.95
N THR A 35 8.30 -7.15 -4.65
CA THR A 35 7.28 -7.22 -3.59
C THR A 35 7.80 -6.79 -2.21
N TRP A 36 9.10 -6.93 -1.97
CA TRP A 36 9.79 -6.55 -0.73
C TRP A 36 10.47 -5.19 -0.79
N MET A 37 10.46 -4.53 -1.95
CA MET A 37 11.08 -3.21 -2.10
C MET A 37 10.39 -2.20 -1.19
N ARG A 38 11.19 -1.37 -0.53
CA ARG A 38 10.73 -0.26 0.31
C ARG A 38 11.16 1.05 -0.34
N ASN A 39 10.29 2.06 -0.32
CA ASN A 39 10.63 3.41 -0.74
C ASN A 39 11.38 4.17 0.39
N ASP A 40 11.66 5.45 0.17
CA ASP A 40 12.35 6.33 1.12
C ASP A 40 11.56 6.50 2.46
N ASP A 41 10.23 6.27 2.45
CA ASP A 41 9.38 6.27 3.65
C ASP A 41 9.38 4.93 4.40
N GLY A 42 10.11 3.94 3.88
CA GLY A 42 10.14 2.60 4.45
C GLY A 42 8.86 1.81 4.19
N VAL A 43 8.02 2.19 3.23
CA VAL A 43 6.79 1.46 2.92
C VAL A 43 6.93 0.64 1.64
N THR A 44 6.19 -0.47 1.55
CA THR A 44 6.11 -1.27 0.31
C THR A 44 4.98 -0.77 -0.59
N ILE A 45 4.94 -1.26 -1.83
CA ILE A 45 3.83 -0.97 -2.76
C ILE A 45 2.45 -1.34 -2.20
N PHE A 46 2.36 -2.31 -1.29
CA PHE A 46 1.08 -2.72 -0.70
C PHE A 46 0.55 -1.68 0.28
N HIS A 47 1.42 -1.01 1.03
CA HIS A 47 1.06 0.14 1.84
C HIS A 47 0.55 1.28 0.95
N VAL A 48 1.28 1.59 -0.13
CA VAL A 48 0.90 2.66 -1.06
C VAL A 48 -0.44 2.36 -1.74
N ALA A 49 -0.64 1.13 -2.20
CA ALA A 49 -1.91 0.69 -2.78
C ALA A 49 -3.06 0.83 -1.76
N ALA A 50 -2.81 0.46 -0.50
CA ALA A 50 -3.81 0.58 0.55
C ALA A 50 -4.16 2.04 0.88
N MET A 51 -3.14 2.90 1.03
CA MET A 51 -3.30 4.34 1.25
C MET A 51 -4.12 5.02 0.16
N HIS A 52 -4.01 4.56 -1.10
CA HIS A 52 -4.69 5.14 -2.26
C HIS A 52 -5.93 4.36 -2.73
N ARG A 53 -6.39 3.37 -1.96
CA ARG A 53 -7.62 2.57 -2.25
C ARG A 53 -7.54 1.73 -3.53
N HIS A 54 -6.35 1.35 -3.97
CA HIS A 54 -6.15 0.56 -5.19
C HIS A 54 -6.26 -0.94 -4.90
N LEU A 55 -7.50 -1.41 -4.70
CA LEU A 55 -7.80 -2.79 -4.32
C LEU A 55 -7.20 -3.84 -5.26
N GLY A 56 -7.18 -3.57 -6.58
CA GLY A 56 -6.61 -4.50 -7.56
C GLY A 56 -5.13 -4.81 -7.32
N ILE A 57 -4.34 -3.80 -6.93
CA ILE A 57 -2.93 -3.97 -6.58
C ILE A 57 -2.79 -4.58 -5.19
N TYR A 58 -3.60 -4.12 -4.24
CA TYR A 58 -3.59 -4.65 -2.87
C TYR A 58 -3.87 -6.16 -2.85
N ASN A 59 -4.79 -6.63 -3.69
CA ASN A 59 -5.14 -8.05 -3.77
C ASN A 59 -4.00 -8.96 -4.24
N ILE A 60 -2.96 -8.43 -4.91
CA ILE A 60 -1.77 -9.22 -5.27
C ILE A 60 -1.08 -9.77 -4.01
N LEU A 61 -1.23 -9.09 -2.86
CA LEU A 61 -0.69 -9.51 -1.57
C LEU A 61 -1.17 -10.92 -1.18
N TYR A 62 -2.37 -11.35 -1.58
CA TYR A 62 -2.91 -12.65 -1.22
C TYR A 62 -2.20 -13.82 -1.90
N ASP A 63 -1.64 -13.58 -3.09
CA ASP A 63 -0.86 -14.56 -3.84
C ASP A 63 0.56 -14.72 -3.27
N ILE A 64 0.95 -13.86 -2.32
CA ILE A 64 2.27 -13.86 -1.70
C ILE A 64 2.23 -14.68 -0.42
N ARG A 65 2.98 -15.80 -0.40
CA ARG A 65 3.09 -16.69 0.78
C ARG A 65 3.52 -15.96 2.05
N ALA A 66 4.33 -14.92 1.92
CA ALA A 66 4.87 -14.15 3.03
C ALA A 66 4.10 -12.86 3.34
N ARG A 67 2.83 -12.75 2.93
CA ARG A 67 1.99 -11.57 3.15
C ARG A 67 1.99 -11.06 4.60
N HIS A 68 2.00 -11.96 5.58
CA HIS A 68 1.99 -11.63 7.00
C HIS A 68 3.21 -10.79 7.40
N ALA A 69 4.37 -11.10 6.82
CA ALA A 69 5.60 -10.35 7.05
C ALA A 69 5.61 -9.00 6.34
N ILE A 70 4.85 -8.84 5.25
CA ILE A 70 4.70 -7.56 4.54
C ILE A 70 3.72 -6.66 5.28
N THR A 71 2.60 -7.19 5.77
CA THR A 71 1.57 -6.42 6.52
C THR A 71 2.06 -5.97 7.89
N SER A 72 3.02 -6.67 8.48
CA SER A 72 3.60 -6.30 9.78
C SER A 72 4.72 -5.25 9.69
N LEU A 73 5.12 -4.84 8.49
CA LEU A 73 6.11 -3.79 8.32
C LEU A 73 5.57 -2.45 8.84
N ILE A 74 6.46 -1.68 9.45
CA ILE A 74 6.22 -0.30 9.87
C ILE A 74 7.02 0.66 9.01
N ASP A 75 6.49 1.86 8.77
CA ASP A 75 7.21 2.93 8.09
C ASP A 75 8.40 3.44 8.94
N VAL A 76 9.17 4.39 8.41
CA VAL A 76 10.31 5.01 9.14
C VAL A 76 9.91 5.71 10.44
N ASN A 77 8.63 6.02 10.64
CA ASN A 77 8.08 6.69 11.82
C ASN A 77 7.39 5.71 12.80
N GLY A 78 7.41 4.41 12.52
CA GLY A 78 6.74 3.39 13.35
C GLY A 78 5.25 3.22 13.06
N ASN A 79 4.72 3.79 11.98
CA ASN A 79 3.31 3.64 11.59
C ASN A 79 3.08 2.29 10.91
N THR A 80 2.05 1.58 11.35
CA THR A 80 1.53 0.39 10.64
C THR A 80 0.71 0.80 9.40
N MET A 81 0.40 -0.16 8.55
CA MET A 81 -0.48 0.05 7.39
C MET A 81 -1.83 0.71 7.77
N LEU A 82 -2.48 0.28 8.86
CA LEU A 82 -3.71 0.93 9.35
C LEU A 82 -3.51 2.40 9.76
N HIS A 83 -2.39 2.74 10.40
CA HIS A 83 -2.09 4.14 10.74
C HIS A 83 -1.98 4.99 9.47
N LEU A 84 -1.26 4.49 8.45
CA LEU A 84 -1.06 5.19 7.18
C LEU A 84 -2.38 5.41 6.42
N ILE A 85 -3.27 4.41 6.42
CA ILE A 85 -4.62 4.55 5.84
C ILE A 85 -5.40 5.62 6.60
N GLY A 86 -5.37 5.58 7.95
CA GLY A 86 -5.93 6.57 8.89
C GLY A 86 -5.59 8.01 8.51
N MET A 87 -4.29 8.26 8.37
CA MET A 87 -3.74 9.58 8.06
C MET A 87 -4.13 10.03 6.65
N THR A 88 -4.10 9.13 5.68
CA THR A 88 -4.45 9.45 4.29
C THR A 88 -5.93 9.80 4.14
N SER A 89 -6.82 9.09 4.84
CA SER A 89 -8.26 9.39 4.91
C SER A 89 -8.52 10.80 5.43
N LYS A 90 -7.82 11.19 6.50
CA LYS A 90 -7.95 12.53 7.08
C LYS A 90 -7.56 13.61 6.07
N LYS A 91 -6.42 13.41 5.38
CA LYS A 91 -5.95 14.34 4.35
C LYS A 91 -6.94 14.47 3.18
N MET A 92 -7.41 13.36 2.63
CA MET A 92 -8.41 13.36 1.54
C MET A 92 -9.72 14.06 1.93
N ARG A 93 -10.14 13.93 3.20
CA ARG A 93 -11.31 14.65 3.73
C ARG A 93 -11.06 16.16 3.79
N GLU A 94 -9.89 16.59 4.25
CA GLU A 94 -9.50 18.00 4.29
C GLU A 94 -9.48 18.61 2.87
N GLU A 95 -9.12 17.82 1.86
CA GLU A 95 -9.09 18.22 0.44
C GLU A 95 -10.48 18.19 -0.24
N THR A 96 -11.46 17.46 0.30
CA THR A 96 -12.77 17.23 -0.36
C THR A 96 -13.94 17.86 0.39
N SER A 97 -14.62 18.83 -0.21
CA SER A 97 -15.78 19.57 0.37
C SER A 97 -17.06 18.71 0.62
N ARG A 98 -17.07 17.40 0.29
CA ARG A 98 -18.27 16.52 0.34
C ARG A 98 -18.12 15.44 1.43
N ALA A 99 -18.46 15.80 2.67
CA ALA A 99 -18.14 15.01 3.85
C ALA A 99 -18.87 13.66 4.00
N SER A 100 -20.13 13.52 3.55
CA SER A 100 -20.96 12.36 3.94
C SER A 100 -20.68 11.07 3.16
N LEU A 101 -20.60 11.12 1.83
CA LEU A 101 -20.32 9.97 0.97
C LEU A 101 -18.86 9.48 1.09
N PHE A 102 -17.94 10.41 1.38
CA PHE A 102 -16.54 10.10 1.61
C PHE A 102 -16.38 9.23 2.88
N MET A 103 -16.99 9.64 4.00
CA MET A 103 -16.90 8.88 5.25
C MET A 103 -17.41 7.44 5.15
N GLN A 104 -18.52 7.19 4.45
CA GLN A 104 -19.05 5.83 4.30
C GLN A 104 -18.12 4.92 3.50
N ARG A 105 -17.55 5.41 2.38
CA ARG A 105 -16.60 4.64 1.57
C ARG A 105 -15.30 4.38 2.31
N GLU A 106 -14.83 5.36 3.08
CA GLU A 106 -13.63 5.22 3.88
C GLU A 106 -13.81 4.22 5.02
N LEU A 107 -14.94 4.26 5.73
CA LEU A 107 -15.29 3.27 6.76
C LEU A 107 -15.33 1.85 6.19
N LEU A 108 -15.91 1.68 4.99
CA LEU A 108 -15.93 0.39 4.30
C LEU A 108 -14.50 -0.07 3.97
N TRP A 109 -13.65 0.83 3.47
CA TRP A 109 -12.25 0.52 3.20
C TRP A 109 -11.46 0.13 4.45
N PHE A 110 -11.61 0.87 5.55
CA PHE A 110 -10.99 0.52 6.83
C PHE A 110 -11.43 -0.84 7.32
N THR A 111 -12.72 -1.14 7.22
CA THR A 111 -13.26 -2.44 7.66
C THR A 111 -12.66 -3.57 6.83
N ILE A 112 -12.57 -3.38 5.52
CA ILE A 112 -11.94 -4.33 4.61
C ILE A 112 -10.49 -4.56 5.05
N VAL A 113 -9.65 -3.53 5.14
CA VAL A 113 -8.23 -3.72 5.49
C VAL A 113 -8.03 -4.25 6.91
N ALA A 114 -8.81 -3.79 7.88
CA ALA A 114 -8.71 -4.25 9.27
C ALA A 114 -9.12 -5.72 9.43
N GLU A 115 -10.19 -6.16 8.76
CA GLU A 115 -10.59 -7.56 8.75
C GLU A 115 -9.51 -8.44 8.08
N ILE A 116 -8.86 -7.90 7.05
CA ILE A 116 -7.76 -8.55 6.36
C ILE A 116 -6.54 -8.71 7.27
N GLU A 117 -6.15 -7.68 8.02
CA GLU A 117 -5.04 -7.78 8.97
C GLU A 117 -5.36 -8.72 10.15
N LYS A 118 -6.63 -8.77 10.58
CA LYS A 118 -7.08 -9.62 11.69
C LYS A 118 -7.09 -11.10 11.33
N THR A 119 -7.59 -11.46 10.15
CA THR A 119 -7.57 -12.84 9.62
C THR A 119 -6.14 -13.35 9.39
N ILE A 120 -5.19 -12.45 9.18
CA ILE A 120 -3.76 -12.70 9.08
C ILE A 120 -3.10 -13.00 10.44
N SER A 121 -3.67 -12.52 11.55
CA SER A 121 -3.10 -12.68 12.90
C SER A 121 -3.56 -13.95 13.64
N LEU A 122 -4.44 -14.75 13.03
CA LEU A 122 -5.07 -15.94 13.62
C LEU A 122 -4.62 -17.27 12.98
N ASN A 123 -3.67 -17.24 12.05
CA ASN A 123 -3.03 -18.42 11.42
C ASN A 123 -1.52 -18.36 11.63
#